data_AF-A0A399RHI6-F1
#
_entry.id   AF-A0A399RHI6-F1
#
_cell.length_a   1.000
_cell.length_b   1.000
_cell.length_c   1.000
_cell.angle_alpha   90.00
_cell.angle_beta   90.00
_cell.angle_gamma   90.00
#
_symmetry.space_group_name_H-M   'P 1'
#
loop_
_entity.id
_entity.type
_entity.pdbx_description
1 polymer ?
#
loop_
_entity_poly.entity_id
_entity_poly.type
_entity_poly.pdbx_seq_one_letter_code
_entity_poly.pdbx_strand_id
1 'polypeptide(L)'
;MTTRHLIVASAALALVASCGGPSIIDDAKNARLAKCPSNDIGTIVNNFYNTTSWTAYNCETETTKEVYAEGEIMFAGAYKTARLGFLYDETTGHVTLMGVDFSGQDQPMGIATALIEKMCEEAR
;
A
#
# COMPACT_ATOMS: atom_id res chain seq x y z
N MET A 1 11.87 19.82 -50.59
CA MET A 1 10.67 19.82 -49.72
C MET A 1 10.34 18.39 -49.35
N THR A 2 10.65 17.98 -48.11
CA THR A 2 9.94 16.91 -47.39
C THR A 2 10.43 16.92 -45.94
N THR A 3 9.78 17.72 -45.11
CA THR A 3 10.01 17.76 -43.67
C THR A 3 9.30 16.56 -43.05
N ARG A 4 10.06 15.64 -42.48
CA ARG A 4 9.52 14.51 -41.71
C ARG A 4 9.12 15.02 -40.33
N HIS A 5 7.82 15.13 -40.08
CA HIS A 5 7.29 15.40 -38.75
C HIS A 5 7.45 14.16 -37.89
N LEU A 6 8.44 14.17 -37.00
CA LEU A 6 8.53 13.25 -35.87
C LEU A 6 7.36 13.54 -34.93
N ILE A 7 6.36 12.65 -34.95
CA ILE A 7 5.33 12.59 -33.91
C ILE A 7 6.06 12.15 -32.65
N VAL A 8 6.39 13.11 -31.79
CA VAL A 8 6.79 12.83 -30.41
C VAL A 8 5.54 12.30 -29.73
N ALA A 9 5.47 10.98 -29.57
CA ALA A 9 4.53 10.37 -28.65
C ALA A 9 4.96 10.80 -27.24
N SER A 10 4.41 11.92 -26.79
CA SER A 10 4.45 12.33 -25.40
C SER A 10 3.71 11.25 -24.62
N ALA A 11 4.48 10.28 -24.10
CA ALA A 11 4.05 9.43 -23.01
C ALA A 11 3.68 10.39 -21.87
N ALA A 12 2.38 10.65 -21.72
CA ALA A 12 1.86 11.31 -20.55
C ALA A 12 2.18 10.39 -19.38
N LEU A 13 3.30 10.65 -18.69
CA LEU A 13 3.48 10.18 -17.33
C LEU A 13 2.27 10.73 -16.58
N ALA A 14 1.34 9.84 -16.24
CA ALA A 14 0.32 10.13 -15.24
C ALA A 14 1.07 10.45 -13.95
N LEU A 15 1.32 11.73 -13.71
CA LEU A 15 1.68 12.27 -12.42
C LEU A 15 0.48 12.00 -11.52
N VAL A 16 0.44 10.80 -10.94
CA VAL A 16 -0.50 10.47 -9.88
C VAL A 16 -0.13 11.41 -8.75
N ALA A 17 -0.94 12.45 -8.56
CA ALA A 17 -0.70 13.47 -7.56
C ALA A 17 -0.63 12.78 -6.19
N SER A 18 0.57 12.62 -5.66
CA SER A 18 0.80 12.15 -4.30
C SER A 18 0.42 13.30 -3.37
N CYS A 19 -0.86 13.42 -3.07
CA CYS A 19 -1.38 14.52 -2.26
C CYS A 19 -1.24 14.26 -0.75
N GLY A 20 -0.34 13.39 -0.30
CA GLY A 20 0.06 13.32 1.10
C GLY A 20 1.44 13.94 1.21
N GLY A 21 1.62 14.94 2.09
CA GLY A 21 2.98 15.26 2.53
C GLY A 21 3.67 13.97 3.01
N PRO A 22 5.01 13.89 2.98
CA PRO A 22 5.76 12.71 3.45
C PRO A 22 5.27 12.18 4.82
N SER A 23 4.67 13.05 5.63
CA SER A 23 4.07 12.73 6.93
C SER A 23 2.94 11.70 6.88
N ILE A 24 2.02 11.68 5.90
CA ILE A 24 0.84 10.78 5.98
C ILE A 24 1.24 9.30 5.88
N ILE A 25 2.16 8.99 4.96
CA ILE A 25 2.65 7.62 4.81
C ILE A 25 3.41 7.19 6.07
N ASP A 26 4.23 8.07 6.63
CA ASP A 26 4.97 7.77 7.86
C ASP A 26 4.06 7.63 9.08
N ASP A 27 3.04 8.49 9.22
CA ASP A 27 2.05 8.41 10.29
C ASP A 27 1.25 7.11 10.19
N ALA A 28 0.79 6.75 8.98
CA ALA A 28 0.12 5.49 8.75
C ALA A 28 1.04 4.30 9.05
N LYS A 29 2.30 4.32 8.60
CA LYS A 29 3.29 3.27 8.92
C LYS A 29 3.47 3.08 10.41
N ASN A 30 3.41 4.16 11.21
CA ASN A 30 3.56 4.12 12.66
C ASN A 30 2.26 3.72 13.40
N ALA A 31 1.12 3.67 12.70
CA ALA A 31 -0.14 3.24 13.27
C ALA A 31 -0.20 1.72 13.46
N ARG A 32 -1.10 1.27 14.34
CA ARG A 32 -1.24 -0.15 14.71
C ARG A 32 -2.60 -0.68 14.30
N LEU A 33 -2.63 -1.91 13.82
CA LEU A 33 -3.89 -2.63 13.63
C LEU A 33 -4.39 -3.13 14.98
N ALA A 34 -5.69 -3.01 15.24
CA ALA A 34 -6.30 -3.54 16.47
C ALA A 34 -6.02 -5.04 16.67
N LYS A 35 -5.93 -5.82 15.59
CA LYS A 35 -5.60 -7.25 15.62
C LYS A 35 -4.11 -7.53 15.87
N CYS A 36 -3.25 -6.52 15.77
CA CYS A 36 -1.80 -6.61 15.83
C CYS A 36 -1.19 -5.45 16.64
N PRO A 37 -1.55 -5.30 17.93
CA PRO A 37 -1.22 -4.10 18.70
C PRO A 37 0.26 -4.01 19.09
N SER A 38 1.03 -5.10 18.93
CA SER A 38 2.44 -5.15 19.35
C SER A 38 3.37 -4.42 18.40
N ASN A 39 3.03 -4.36 17.11
CA ASN A 39 3.88 -3.80 16.06
C ASN A 39 3.07 -2.81 15.21
N ASP A 40 3.71 -1.75 14.73
CA ASP A 40 3.12 -0.86 13.74
C ASP A 40 3.06 -1.51 12.35
N ILE A 41 2.20 -0.98 11.47
CA ILE A 41 2.00 -1.60 10.15
C ILE A 41 3.24 -1.52 9.26
N GLY A 42 4.07 -0.49 9.45
CA GLY A 42 5.33 -0.34 8.74
C GLY A 42 6.26 -1.51 9.04
N THR A 43 6.38 -1.88 10.32
CA THR A 43 7.20 -2.99 10.79
C THR A 43 6.71 -4.33 10.26
N ILE A 44 5.42 -4.65 10.41
CA ILE A 44 4.91 -5.97 9.96
C ILE A 44 4.98 -6.14 8.45
N VAL A 45 4.78 -5.05 7.69
CA VAL A 45 4.88 -5.09 6.22
C VAL A 45 6.34 -5.21 5.80
N ASN A 46 7.23 -4.36 6.31
CA ASN A 46 8.63 -4.36 5.88
C ASN A 46 9.38 -5.64 6.26
N ASN A 47 8.98 -6.33 7.34
CA ASN A 47 9.56 -7.61 7.72
C ASN A 47 9.10 -8.76 6.80
N PHE A 48 7.91 -8.64 6.22
CA PHE A 48 7.30 -9.71 5.43
C PHE A 48 7.54 -9.57 3.92
N TYR A 49 7.55 -8.34 3.42
CA TYR A 49 7.78 -8.02 2.02
C TYR A 49 9.27 -7.98 1.70
N ASN A 50 9.69 -8.63 0.61
CA ASN A 50 11.08 -8.60 0.16
C ASN A 50 11.53 -7.18 -0.24
N THR A 51 10.63 -6.45 -0.89
CA THR A 51 10.78 -5.04 -1.24
C THR A 51 9.43 -4.37 -1.00
N THR A 52 9.41 -3.13 -0.51
CA THR A 52 8.15 -2.42 -0.25
C THR A 52 8.24 -0.99 -0.77
N SER A 53 7.22 -0.59 -1.51
CA SER A 53 6.92 0.79 -1.87
C SER A 53 5.61 1.21 -1.23
N TRP A 54 5.52 2.47 -0.82
CA TRP A 54 4.35 3.01 -0.14
C TRP A 54 3.75 4.16 -0.95
N THR A 55 2.44 4.18 -1.06
CA THR A 55 1.68 5.25 -1.73
C THR A 55 0.46 5.63 -0.89
N ALA A 56 0.00 6.88 -1.02
CA ALA A 56 -1.21 7.36 -0.37
C ALA A 56 -2.09 8.15 -1.36
N TYR A 57 -3.42 8.02 -1.24
CA TYR A 57 -4.42 8.61 -2.12
C TYR A 57 -5.54 9.32 -1.34
N ASN A 58 -6.42 10.04 -2.06
CA ASN A 58 -7.64 10.71 -1.59
C ASN A 58 -7.41 11.77 -0.50
N CYS A 59 -6.54 12.74 -0.79
CA CYS A 59 -5.98 13.58 0.27
C CYS A 59 -6.66 14.93 0.53
N GLU A 60 -7.67 15.35 -0.23
CA GLU A 60 -8.06 16.78 -0.23
C GLU A 60 -9.25 17.16 0.66
N THR A 61 -10.14 16.23 1.05
CA THR A 61 -11.37 16.60 1.81
C THR A 61 -11.77 15.66 2.95
N GLU A 62 -11.10 14.51 3.09
CA GLU A 62 -11.49 13.48 4.06
C GLU A 62 -10.45 13.35 5.16
N THR A 63 -10.87 13.11 6.40
CA THR A 63 -9.97 12.76 7.51
C THR A 63 -9.42 11.34 7.39
N THR A 64 -9.88 10.60 6.39
CA THR A 64 -9.45 9.24 6.07
C THR A 64 -8.64 9.22 4.78
N LYS A 65 -7.50 8.53 4.81
CA LYS A 65 -6.56 8.40 3.68
C LYS A 65 -6.38 6.94 3.33
N GLU A 66 -6.36 6.64 2.04
CA GLU A 66 -5.99 5.30 1.60
C GLU A 66 -4.47 5.23 1.50
N VAL A 67 -3.88 4.23 2.14
CA VAL A 67 -2.45 3.98 2.16
C VAL A 67 -2.20 2.57 1.67
N TYR A 68 -1.29 2.42 0.72
CA TYR A 68 -0.98 1.14 0.11
C TYR A 68 0.49 0.80 0.30
N ALA A 69 0.75 -0.43 0.71
CA ALA A 69 2.06 -1.08 0.61
C ALA A 69 2.06 -2.02 -0.58
N GLU A 70 3.00 -1.83 -1.51
CA GLU A 70 3.16 -2.68 -2.68
C GLU A 70 4.56 -3.27 -2.76
N GLY A 71 4.63 -4.56 -3.06
CA GLY A 71 5.90 -5.24 -3.27
C GLY A 71 5.78 -6.74 -3.40
N GLU A 72 6.92 -7.43 -3.40
CA GLU A 72 6.97 -8.88 -3.58
C GLU A 72 6.83 -9.62 -2.25
N ILE A 73 5.96 -10.64 -2.23
CA ILE A 73 5.78 -11.57 -1.11
C ILE A 73 5.88 -13.03 -1.57
N MET A 74 6.26 -13.93 -0.67
CA MET A 74 6.09 -15.37 -0.85
C MET A 74 4.74 -15.81 -0.27
N PHE A 75 3.78 -16.15 -1.12
CA PHE A 75 2.45 -16.59 -0.70
C PHE A 75 2.07 -17.93 -1.35
N ALA A 76 1.70 -18.91 -0.51
CA ALA A 76 1.37 -20.27 -0.94
C ALA A 76 2.45 -20.92 -1.83
N GLY A 77 3.73 -20.67 -1.55
CA GLY A 77 4.86 -21.25 -2.27
C GLY A 77 5.22 -20.58 -3.60
N ALA A 78 4.60 -19.45 -3.94
CA ALA A 78 4.95 -18.66 -5.12
C ALA A 78 5.18 -17.19 -4.77
N TYR A 79 6.14 -16.57 -5.45
CA TYR A 79 6.34 -15.12 -5.39
C TYR A 79 5.21 -14.41 -6.14
N LYS A 80 4.68 -13.35 -5.51
CA LYS A 80 3.60 -12.51 -6.06
C LYS A 80 3.90 -11.05 -5.74
N THR A 81 3.63 -10.17 -6.70
CA THR A 81 3.43 -8.75 -6.39
C THR A 81 2.10 -8.62 -5.66
N ALA A 82 2.14 -8.13 -4.43
CA ALA A 82 0.99 -7.88 -3.59
C ALA A 82 0.87 -6.38 -3.31
N ARG A 83 -0.35 -5.86 -3.38
CA ARG A 83 -0.68 -4.50 -2.97
C ARG A 83 -1.69 -4.56 -1.83
N LEU A 84 -1.24 -4.25 -0.63
CA LEU A 84 -2.01 -4.29 0.61
C LEU A 84 -2.52 -2.88 0.94
N GLY A 85 -3.83 -2.73 1.10
CA GLY A 85 -4.49 -1.45 1.32
C GLY A 85 -4.95 -1.24 2.75
N PHE A 86 -4.77 -0.03 3.26
CA PHE A 86 -5.21 0.43 4.57
C PHE A 86 -5.97 1.75 4.46
N LEU A 87 -6.98 1.91 5.29
CA LEU A 87 -7.63 3.19 5.52
C LEU A 87 -7.06 3.77 6.83
N TYR A 88 -6.35 4.88 6.74
CA TYR A 88 -5.78 5.62 7.86
C TYR A 88 -6.68 6.80 8.23
N ASP A 89 -7.12 6.87 9.48
CA ASP A 89 -7.87 8.02 10.02
C ASP A 89 -6.92 8.95 10.77
N GLU A 90 -6.71 10.15 10.21
CA GLU A 90 -5.81 11.18 10.76
C GLU A 90 -6.30 11.73 12.10
N THR A 91 -7.60 11.65 12.39
CA THR A 91 -8.18 12.17 13.65
C THR A 91 -7.91 11.23 14.81
N THR A 92 -7.98 9.92 14.55
CA THR A 92 -7.83 8.89 15.58
C THR A 92 -6.46 8.23 15.58
N GLY A 93 -5.69 8.37 14.50
CA GLY A 93 -4.43 7.65 14.29
C GLY A 93 -4.64 6.15 14.04
N HIS A 94 -5.86 5.72 13.71
CA HIS A 94 -6.20 4.31 13.52
C HIS A 94 -6.06 3.89 12.06
N VAL A 95 -5.68 2.63 11.86
CA VAL A 95 -5.65 1.99 10.55
C VAL A 95 -6.61 0.81 10.48
N THR A 96 -7.33 0.72 9.37
CA THR A 96 -8.24 -0.39 9.05
C THR A 96 -7.78 -1.07 7.78
N LEU A 97 -7.76 -2.40 7.77
CA LEU A 97 -7.45 -3.17 6.57
C LEU A 97 -8.56 -2.99 5.52
N MET A 98 -8.20 -2.58 4.31
CA MET A 98 -9.12 -2.47 3.17
C MET A 98 -9.15 -3.74 2.32
N GLY A 99 -8.02 -4.44 2.21
CA GLY A 99 -7.90 -5.63 1.38
C GLY A 99 -6.49 -5.83 0.85
N VAL A 100 -6.32 -6.85 0.02
CA VAL A 100 -5.07 -7.11 -0.70
C VAL A 100 -5.39 -7.48 -2.14
N ASP A 101 -4.57 -6.96 -3.04
CA ASP A 101 -4.52 -7.32 -4.44
C ASP A 101 -3.28 -8.18 -4.70
N PHE A 102 -3.42 -9.24 -5.50
CA PHE A 102 -2.29 -10.00 -6.01
C PHE A 102 -2.22 -9.88 -7.53
N SER A 103 -1.15 -9.25 -8.02
CA SER A 103 -0.87 -9.09 -9.46
C SER A 103 -2.02 -8.43 -10.24
N GLY A 104 -2.65 -7.41 -9.65
CA GLY A 104 -3.77 -6.67 -10.24
C GLY A 104 -5.12 -7.39 -10.13
N GLN A 105 -5.23 -8.41 -9.27
CA GLN A 105 -6.49 -9.05 -8.92
C GLN A 105 -6.80 -8.92 -7.42
N ASP A 106 -7.91 -8.27 -7.09
CA ASP A 106 -8.43 -8.19 -5.73
C ASP A 106 -8.65 -9.59 -5.14
N GLN A 107 -8.21 -9.78 -3.90
CA GLN A 107 -8.42 -11.01 -3.16
C GLN A 107 -9.60 -10.88 -2.19
N PRO A 108 -10.28 -11.99 -1.86
CA PRO A 108 -11.28 -11.99 -0.80
C PRO A 108 -10.69 -11.47 0.52
N MET A 109 -11.48 -10.73 1.30
CA MET A 109 -11.04 -10.16 2.58
C MET A 109 -10.46 -11.21 3.55
N GLY A 110 -10.92 -12.46 3.47
CA GLY A 110 -10.34 -13.57 4.24
C GLY A 110 -8.86 -13.81 3.95
N ILE A 111 -8.42 -13.64 2.70
CA ILE A 111 -7.01 -13.75 2.30
C ILE A 111 -6.21 -12.56 2.84
N ALA A 112 -6.72 -11.34 2.73
CA ALA A 112 -6.09 -10.16 3.33
C ALA A 112 -5.93 -10.30 4.85
N THR A 113 -6.97 -10.82 5.51
CA THR A 113 -7.01 -11.05 6.96
C THR A 113 -5.98 -12.08 7.40
N ALA A 114 -5.87 -13.19 6.67
CA ALA A 114 -4.89 -14.26 6.92
C ALA A 114 -3.46 -13.80 6.63
N LEU A 115 -3.26 -12.99 5.60
CA LEU A 115 -1.97 -12.39 5.28
C LEU A 115 -1.49 -11.48 6.43
N ILE A 116 -2.37 -10.61 6.94
CA ILE A 116 -2.09 -9.76 8.11
C ILE A 116 -1.78 -10.61 9.36
N GLU A 117 -2.52 -11.70 9.61
CA GLU A 117 -2.20 -12.61 10.73
C GLU A 117 -0.80 -13.15 10.64
N LYS A 118 -0.43 -13.66 9.47
CA LYS A 118 0.90 -14.21 9.23
C LYS A 118 2.00 -13.15 9.42
N MET A 119 1.81 -11.94 8.88
CA MET A 119 2.74 -10.82 9.07
C MET A 119 2.93 -10.48 10.56
N CYS A 120 1.84 -10.50 11.32
CA CYS A 120 1.86 -10.21 12.75
C CYS A 120 2.52 -11.32 13.59
N GLU A 121 2.42 -12.57 13.16
CA GLU A 121 3.10 -13.69 13.79
C GLU A 121 4.61 -13.65 13.54
N GLU A 122 5.04 -13.31 12.32
CA GLU A 122 6.45 -13.24 11.94
C GLU A 122 7.18 -12.00 12.50
N ALA A 123 6.44 -10.97 12.93
CA ALA A 123 7.00 -9.76 13.54
C ALA A 123 7.15 -9.83 15.07
N ARG A 124 6.85 -10.97 15.71
CA ARG A 124 7.01 -11.19 17.17
C ARG A 124 8.39 -11.74 17.50
#